data_AF-A0A7J7P494-F1
#
_entry.id   AF-A0A7J7P494-F1
#
_cell.length_a   1.000
_cell.length_b   1.000
_cell.length_c   1.000
_cell.angle_alpha   90.00
_cell.angle_beta   90.00
_cell.angle_gamma   90.00
#
_symmetry.space_group_name_H-M   'P 1'
#
loop_
_entity.id
_entity.type
_entity.pdbx_description
1 polymer ?
#
loop_
_entity_poly.entity_id
_entity_poly.type
_entity_poly.pdbx_seq_one_letter_code
_entity_poly.pdbx_strand_id
1 'polypeptide(L)'
;MHDDVCSLALKKRSLLVIISFHKQWLIEGTIESSNVVRNLNLHVLGKAPCSVEILIDHRHMGSSRSLLPSTLLYCVVVLFFGGADDREALSYARRMLEQQNITLTAIQFSSRDGGEVMERMLRYGCV
;
A
#
# COMPACT_ATOMS: atom_id res chain seq x y z
N MET A 1 -17.36 14.39 -6.33
CA MET A 1 -16.57 13.15 -6.42
C MET A 1 -15.55 13.02 -5.29
N HIS A 2 -14.52 13.87 -5.18
CA HIS A 2 -13.56 13.74 -4.08
C HIS A 2 -14.19 14.04 -2.70
N ASP A 3 -15.12 15.00 -2.64
CA ASP A 3 -15.88 15.29 -1.42
C ASP A 3 -16.79 14.12 -1.02
N ASP A 4 -17.27 13.32 -1.98
CA ASP A 4 -18.09 12.13 -1.70
C ASP A 4 -17.25 11.04 -1.03
N VAL A 5 -16.01 10.84 -1.49
CA VAL A 5 -15.06 9.89 -0.87
C VAL A 5 -14.78 10.28 0.57
N CYS A 6 -14.44 11.55 0.82
CA CYS A 6 -14.12 12.03 2.17
C CYS A 6 -15.35 12.01 3.10
N SER A 7 -16.51 12.42 2.58
CA SER A 7 -17.78 12.38 3.32
C SER A 7 -18.21 10.95 3.65
N LEU A 8 -18.00 10.01 2.71
CA LEU A 8 -18.30 8.60 2.93
C LEU A 8 -17.34 8.00 3.97
N ALA A 9 -16.04 8.30 3.89
CA ALA A 9 -15.05 7.86 4.87
C ALA A 9 -15.42 8.36 6.28
N LEU A 10 -15.81 9.63 6.39
CA LEU A 10 -16.29 10.20 7.66
C LEU A 10 -17.55 9.49 8.17
N LYS A 11 -18.56 9.34 7.30
CA LYS A 11 -19.85 8.69 7.65
C LYS A 11 -19.66 7.24 8.09
N LYS A 12 -18.72 6.52 7.47
CA LYS A 12 -18.40 5.13 7.80
C LYS A 12 -17.35 4.97 8.89
N ARG A 13 -16.75 6.07 9.35
CA ARG A 13 -15.62 6.07 10.28
C ARG A 13 -14.50 5.15 9.78
N SER A 14 -14.21 5.24 8.49
CA SER A 14 -13.12 4.50 7.88
C SER A 14 -11.80 4.93 8.50
N LEU A 15 -10.94 3.96 8.83
CA LEU A 15 -9.57 4.22 9.28
C LEU A 15 -8.65 4.46 8.09
N LEU A 16 -8.89 3.75 7.00
CA LEU A 16 -8.05 3.78 5.80
C LEU A 16 -8.90 3.92 4.53
N VAL A 17 -8.46 4.78 3.62
CA VAL A 17 -8.97 4.86 2.24
C VAL A 17 -7.86 4.46 1.28
N ILE A 18 -8.14 3.49 0.40
CA ILE A 18 -7.20 3.06 -0.64
C ILE A 18 -7.66 3.65 -1.98
N ILE A 19 -6.78 4.40 -2.65
CA ILE A 19 -7.01 5.00 -3.96
C ILE A 19 -5.99 4.48 -4.98
N SER A 20 -6.33 4.52 -6.27
CA SER A 20 -5.42 4.08 -7.33
C SER A 20 -4.34 5.11 -7.63
N PHE A 21 -3.18 4.64 -8.10
CA PHE A 21 -2.14 5.52 -8.60
C PHE A 21 -2.52 6.10 -9.97
N HIS A 22 -2.21 7.38 -10.16
CA HIS A 22 -2.53 8.12 -11.38
C HIS A 22 -1.71 7.70 -12.60
N LYS A 23 -0.63 6.92 -12.41
CA LYS A 23 0.16 6.34 -13.49
C LYS A 23 -0.06 4.84 -13.54
N GLN A 24 -0.31 4.33 -14.74
CA GLN A 24 -0.54 2.91 -14.97
C GLN A 24 0.32 2.40 -16.11
N TRP A 25 0.84 1.19 -15.94
CA TRP A 25 1.59 0.50 -16.98
C TRP A 25 0.61 -0.19 -17.93
N LEU A 26 0.70 0.14 -19.21
CA LEU A 26 0.03 -0.57 -20.27
C LEU A 26 0.76 -1.86 -20.60
N ILE A 27 0.04 -2.79 -21.24
CA ILE A 27 0.58 -4.08 -21.72
C ILE A 27 1.77 -3.86 -22.67
N GLU A 28 1.77 -2.75 -23.41
CA GLU A 28 2.83 -2.36 -24.36
C GLU A 28 4.08 -1.78 -23.67
N GLY A 29 4.14 -1.73 -22.34
CA GLY A 29 5.27 -1.17 -21.59
C GLY A 29 5.27 0.36 -21.49
N THR A 30 4.29 1.02 -22.11
CA THR A 30 4.08 2.48 -22.01
C THR A 30 3.42 2.83 -20.67
N ILE A 31 3.79 3.98 -20.11
CA ILE A 31 3.15 4.53 -18.90
C ILE A 31 2.11 5.56 -19.34
N GLU A 32 0.84 5.33 -19.00
CA GLU A 32 -0.20 6.36 -19.09
C GLU A 32 -0.37 7.07 -17.76
N SER A 33 -0.72 8.35 -17.83
CA SER A 33 -0.96 9.19 -16.67
C SER A 33 -2.31 9.89 -16.79
N SER A 34 -3.17 9.71 -15.79
CA SER A 34 -4.46 10.38 -15.72
C SER A 34 -4.41 11.61 -14.81
N ASN A 35 -4.50 12.79 -15.41
CA ASN A 35 -4.59 14.06 -14.67
C ASN A 35 -5.86 14.12 -13.80
N VAL A 36 -6.94 13.48 -14.22
CA VAL A 36 -8.19 13.41 -13.46
C VAL A 36 -7.99 12.62 -12.17
N VAL A 37 -7.34 11.45 -12.24
CA VAL A 37 -7.02 10.63 -11.06
C VAL A 37 -6.02 11.36 -10.18
N ARG A 38 -4.99 12.01 -10.76
CA ARG A 38 -4.02 12.79 -10.00
C ARG A 38 -4.69 13.89 -9.18
N ASN A 39 -5.58 14.68 -9.80
CA ASN A 39 -6.29 15.75 -9.11
C ASN A 39 -7.22 15.20 -8.02
N LEU A 40 -7.93 14.09 -8.30
CA LEU A 40 -8.75 13.41 -7.29
C LEU A 40 -7.90 12.98 -6.08
N ASN A 41 -6.73 12.36 -6.31
CA ASN A 41 -5.84 11.93 -5.24
C ASN A 41 -5.35 13.10 -4.38
N LEU A 42 -4.97 14.22 -5.00
CA LEU A 42 -4.57 15.44 -4.28
C LEU A 42 -5.69 15.96 -3.39
N HIS A 43 -6.93 15.99 -3.89
CA HIS A 43 -8.06 16.44 -3.10
C HIS A 43 -8.42 15.49 -1.96
N VAL A 44 -8.33 14.17 -2.18
CA VAL A 44 -8.55 13.17 -1.12
C VAL A 44 -7.47 13.29 -0.04
N LEU A 45 -6.19 13.36 -0.43
CA LEU A 45 -5.07 13.53 0.51
C LEU A 45 -5.20 14.80 1.38
N GLY A 46 -5.71 15.89 0.81
CA GLY A 46 -5.87 17.15 1.54
C GLY A 46 -7.10 17.23 2.46
N LYS A 47 -8.06 16.30 2.35
CA LYS A 47 -9.36 16.41 3.04
C LYS A 47 -9.79 15.14 3.78
N ALA A 48 -9.14 14.00 3.56
CA ALA A 48 -9.55 12.75 4.16
C ALA A 48 -9.49 12.83 5.70
N PRO A 49 -10.50 12.31 6.41
CA PRO A 49 -10.52 12.31 7.88
C PRO A 49 -9.67 11.17 8.48
N CYS A 50 -8.85 10.50 7.68
CA CYS A 50 -8.22 9.23 7.98
C CYS A 50 -6.98 9.01 7.08
N SER A 51 -6.22 7.93 7.30
CA SER A 51 -5.07 7.62 6.45
C SER A 51 -5.49 7.31 5.01
N VAL A 52 -4.61 7.64 4.06
CA VAL A 52 -4.84 7.43 2.63
C VAL A 52 -3.68 6.62 2.04
N GLU A 53 -3.98 5.43 1.54
CA GLU A 53 -3.03 4.59 0.82
C GLU A 53 -3.20 4.74 -0.69
N ILE A 54 -2.08 4.79 -1.41
CA ILE A 54 -2.07 4.82 -2.88
C ILE A 54 -1.59 3.47 -3.41
N LEU A 55 -2.49 2.76 -4.08
CA LEU A 55 -2.21 1.47 -4.69
C LEU A 55 -1.52 1.65 -6.06
N ILE A 56 -0.30 1.15 -6.15
CA ILE A 56 0.47 1.06 -7.40
C ILE A 56 0.46 -0.40 -7.86
N ASP A 57 -0.15 -0.67 -9.01
CA ASP A 57 -0.22 -2.01 -9.57
C ASP A 57 0.74 -2.16 -10.77
N HIS A 58 1.72 -3.04 -10.65
CA HIS A 58 2.71 -3.37 -11.68
C HIS A 58 2.42 -4.70 -12.39
N ARG A 59 1.24 -5.31 -12.20
CA ARG A 59 0.92 -6.63 -12.77
C ARG A 59 1.05 -6.74 -14.29
N HIS A 60 1.02 -5.63 -15.02
CA HIS A 60 1.20 -5.59 -16.48
C HIS A 60 2.68 -5.59 -16.92
N MET A 61 3.64 -5.56 -15.98
CA MET A 61 5.08 -5.56 -16.27
C MET A 61 5.61 -6.97 -16.54
N GLY A 62 5.11 -7.61 -17.60
CA GLY A 62 5.77 -8.76 -18.26
C GLY A 62 5.89 -10.06 -17.47
N SER A 63 5.29 -10.19 -16.29
CA SER A 63 5.31 -11.47 -15.57
C SER A 63 4.30 -12.42 -16.20
N SER A 64 4.81 -13.33 -17.05
CA SER A 64 4.10 -14.55 -17.44
C SER A 64 3.63 -15.25 -16.17
N ARG A 65 2.35 -15.08 -15.82
CA ARG A 65 1.72 -15.86 -14.77
C ARG A 65 1.70 -17.29 -15.29
N SER A 66 2.67 -18.07 -14.86
CA SER A 66 2.67 -19.52 -14.99
C SER A 66 1.28 -20.04 -14.61
N LEU A 67 0.60 -20.68 -15.55
CA LEU A 67 -0.74 -21.26 -15.41
C LEU A 67 -0.74 -22.52 -14.51
N LEU A 68 0.24 -22.64 -13.60
CA LEU A 68 0.39 -23.79 -12.72
C LEU A 68 -0.22 -23.48 -11.34
N PRO A 69 -1.10 -24.36 -10.80
CA PRO A 69 -1.75 -24.17 -9.50
C PRO A 69 -0.83 -24.31 -8.27
N SER A 70 0.49 -24.20 -8.41
CA SER A 70 1.40 -24.29 -7.28
C SER A 70 1.35 -23.00 -6.47
N THR A 71 0.58 -23.00 -5.39
CA THR A 71 0.62 -22.07 -4.23
C THR A 71 1.57 -20.88 -4.41
N LEU A 72 1.13 -19.85 -5.14
CA LEU A 72 1.91 -18.63 -5.31
C LEU A 72 2.10 -17.97 -3.94
N LEU A 73 3.32 -18.04 -3.41
CA LEU A 73 3.70 -17.32 -2.20
C LEU A 73 3.89 -15.83 -2.55
N TYR A 74 3.11 -14.97 -1.91
CA TYR A 74 3.26 -13.52 -2.01
C TYR A 74 4.09 -13.02 -0.83
N CYS A 75 5.10 -12.21 -1.15
CA CYS A 75 5.89 -11.48 -0.15
C CYS A 75 5.38 -10.04 -0.07
N VAL A 76 4.89 -9.66 1.11
CA VAL A 76 4.45 -8.31 1.44
C VAL A 76 5.53 -7.67 2.30
N VAL A 77 5.92 -6.44 1.98
CA VAL A 77 6.89 -5.67 2.75
C VAL A 77 6.25 -4.38 3.25
N VAL A 78 6.40 -4.09 4.54
CA VAL A 78 5.99 -2.83 5.16
C VAL A 78 7.23 -2.09 5.61
N LEU A 79 7.40 -0.85 5.15
CA LEU A 79 8.41 0.07 5.66
C LEU A 79 7.77 0.86 6.81
N PHE A 80 8.34 0.80 8.00
CA PHE A 80 7.76 1.35 9.22
C PHE A 80 8.69 2.39 9.83
N PHE A 81 8.29 3.66 9.80
CA PHE A 81 9.06 4.79 10.34
C PHE A 81 8.57 5.24 11.73
N GLY A 82 7.44 4.70 12.20
CA GLY A 82 6.86 4.98 13.54
C GLY A 82 5.67 5.93 13.54
N GLY A 83 5.24 6.43 12.37
CA GLY A 83 4.11 7.35 12.22
C GLY A 83 2.74 6.72 12.53
N ALA A 84 1.71 7.55 12.56
CA ALA A 84 0.32 7.07 12.67
C ALA A 84 -0.07 6.25 11.45
N ASP A 85 0.21 6.76 10.25
CA ASP A 85 -0.08 6.08 8.98
C ASP A 85 0.69 4.75 8.85
N ASP A 86 1.93 4.67 9.33
CA ASP A 86 2.71 3.42 9.32
C ASP A 86 2.06 2.31 10.15
N ARG A 87 1.41 2.68 11.27
CA ARG A 87 0.68 1.72 12.11
C ARG A 87 -0.55 1.21 11.38
N GLU A 88 -1.24 2.08 10.64
CA GLU A 88 -2.38 1.67 9.83
C GLU A 88 -1.95 0.76 8.68
N ALA A 89 -0.88 1.11 7.96
CA ALA A 89 -0.29 0.29 6.90
C ALA A 89 0.14 -1.10 7.42
N LEU A 90 0.81 -1.15 8.57
CA LEU A 90 1.18 -2.41 9.21
C LEU A 90 -0.06 -3.22 9.63
N SER A 91 -1.11 -2.56 10.13
CA SER A 91 -2.37 -3.22 10.49
C SER A 91 -3.06 -3.83 9.26
N TYR A 92 -3.07 -3.12 8.13
CA TYR A 92 -3.63 -3.58 6.87
C TYR A 92 -2.84 -4.76 6.31
N ALA A 93 -1.52 -4.66 6.28
CA ALA A 93 -0.63 -5.74 5.84
C ALA A 93 -0.75 -6.98 6.73
N ARG A 94 -0.93 -6.81 8.05
CA ARG A 94 -1.15 -7.94 8.97
C ARG A 94 -2.44 -8.70 8.66
N ARG A 95 -3.50 -8.02 8.19
CA ARG A 95 -4.73 -8.70 7.76
C ARG A 95 -4.52 -9.56 6.51
N MET A 96 -3.54 -9.23 5.67
CA MET A 96 -3.20 -10.07 4.51
C MET A 96 -2.69 -11.46 4.94
N LEU A 97 -2.12 -11.60 6.14
CA LEU A 97 -1.69 -12.90 6.69
C LEU A 97 -2.84 -13.88 6.98
N GLU A 98 -4.11 -13.44 6.87
CA GLU A 98 -5.25 -14.35 6.88
C GLU A 98 -5.23 -15.33 5.69
N GLN A 99 -4.48 -15.01 4.63
CA GLN A 99 -4.24 -15.89 3.48
C GLN A 99 -2.98 -16.75 3.72
N GLN A 100 -3.09 -18.07 3.52
CA GLN A 100 -2.01 -19.03 3.80
C GLN A 100 -0.77 -18.86 2.92
N ASN A 101 -0.91 -18.16 1.79
CA ASN A 101 0.14 -17.96 0.82
C ASN A 101 0.82 -16.58 0.95
N ILE A 102 0.64 -15.87 2.06
CA ILE A 102 1.24 -14.56 2.28
C ILE A 102 2.31 -14.63 3.36
N THR A 103 3.47 -14.04 3.05
CA THR A 103 4.54 -13.75 4.00
C THR A 103 4.67 -12.24 4.13
N LEU A 104 4.82 -11.74 5.35
CA LEU A 104 4.93 -10.32 5.67
C LEU A 104 6.28 -10.03 6.31
N THR A 105 6.99 -9.04 5.78
CA THR A 105 8.19 -8.48 6.38
C THR A 105 7.92 -7.03 6.76
N ALA A 106 8.08 -6.67 8.02
CA ALA A 106 8.14 -5.27 8.45
C ALA A 106 9.59 -4.86 8.65
N ILE A 107 10.02 -3.77 8.02
CA ILE A 107 11.33 -3.14 8.19
C ILE A 107 11.11 -1.87 8.99
N GLN A 108 11.54 -1.87 10.26
CA GLN A 108 11.45 -0.71 11.13
C GLN A 108 12.71 0.15 10.96
N PHE A 109 12.50 1.42 10.65
CA PHE A 109 13.52 2.45 10.62
C PHE A 109 13.45 3.26 11.91
N SER A 110 14.59 3.51 12.54
CA SER A 110 14.69 4.43 13.68
C SER A 110 15.91 5.31 13.52
N SER A 111 15.74 6.60 13.79
CA SER A 111 16.86 7.54 13.85
C SER A 111 17.37 7.58 15.28
N ARG A 112 18.68 7.39 15.44
CA ARG A 112 19.37 7.64 16.70
C ARG A 112 19.92 9.05 16.69
N ASP A 113 19.91 9.72 17.84
CA ASP A 113 20.48 11.07 18.00
C ASP A 113 21.96 11.03 17.59
N GLY A 114 22.26 11.54 16.39
CA GLY A 114 23.54 11.31 15.69
C GLY A 114 23.45 10.96 14.19
N GLY A 115 22.25 10.77 13.63
CA GLY A 115 22.04 10.60 12.18
C GLY A 115 22.22 9.17 11.66
N GLU A 116 22.53 8.21 12.53
CA GLU A 116 22.54 6.79 12.18
C GLU A 116 21.10 6.25 12.09
N VAL A 117 20.76 5.65 10.95
CA VAL A 117 19.50 4.94 10.74
C VAL A 117 19.70 3.49 11.10
N MET A 118 18.96 2.99 12.09
CA MET A 118 18.95 1.58 12.45
C MET A 118 17.77 0.88 11.78
N GLU A 119 18.05 -0.26 11.14
CA GLU A 119 17.04 -1.10 10.52
C GLU A 119 16.81 -2.37 11.34
N ARG A 120 15.55 -2.65 11.65
CA ARG A 120 15.14 -3.91 12.28
C ARG A 120 14.13 -4.62 11.40
N MET A 121 14.47 -5.82 10.94
CA MET A 121 13.58 -6.68 10.18
C MET A 121 12.76 -7.57 11.12
N LEU A 122 11.43 -7.52 11.00
CA LEU A 122 10.49 -8.41 11.67
C LEU A 122 9.74 -9.21 10.61
N ARG A 123 9.85 -10.54 10.65
CA ARG A 123 9.14 -11.43 9.73
C ARG A 123 7.91 -12.02 10.40
N TYR A 124 6.79 -12.02 9.69
CA TYR A 124 5.50 -12.57 10.09
C TYR A 124 4.98 -13.44 8.94
N GLY A 125 4.54 -14.67 9.19
CA GLY A 125 4.00 -15.55 8.13
C GLY A 125 4.67 -16.94 8.09
N CYS A 126 4.21 -17.80 7.17
CA CYS A 126 4.33 -19.25 7.26
C CYS A 126 5.75 -19.78 7.50
N VAL A 127 5.86 -20.69 8.48
CA VAL A 127 6.97 -21.64 8.70
C VAL A 127 6.72 -22.87 7.83
#